data_AF-A0A1Z4EB78-F1
#
_entry.id   AF-A0A1Z4EB78-F1
#
_cell.length_a   1.000
_cell.length_b   1.000
_cell.length_c   1.000
_cell.angle_alpha   90.00
_cell.angle_beta   90.00
_cell.angle_gamma   90.00
#
_symmetry.space_group_name_H-M   'P 1'
#
loop_
_entity.id
_entity.type
_entity.pdbx_description
1 polymer ?
#
loop_
_entity_poly.entity_id
_entity_poly.type
_entity_poly.pdbx_seq_one_letter_code
_entity_poly.pdbx_strand_id
1 'polypeptide(L)'
;MADRIHVVPAHLRDAAAHHQETADYLRTIPSSHAAIQESLDSLGPIFGELRDAGRELLELRRQCYQQQAEDHAEMAHKLHLSAAAWDQHEEDAAGQLGGVVDGGR
;
A
#
# COMPACT_ATOMS: atom_id res chain seq x y z
N MET A 1 -20.34 9.84 -19.36
CA MET A 1 -19.22 9.94 -20.31
C MET A 1 -17.97 9.61 -19.51
N ALA A 2 -17.42 8.40 -19.66
CA ALA A 2 -16.19 8.04 -18.98
C ALA A 2 -15.07 8.88 -19.60
N ASP A 3 -14.44 9.71 -18.79
CA ASP A 3 -13.28 10.47 -19.21
C ASP A 3 -12.21 9.48 -19.67
N ARG A 4 -11.54 9.77 -20.78
CA ARG A 4 -10.60 8.84 -21.41
C ARG A 4 -9.37 8.79 -20.52
N ILE A 5 -9.32 7.82 -19.61
CA ILE A 5 -8.20 7.66 -18.68
C ILE A 5 -6.94 7.42 -19.52
N HIS A 6 -6.12 8.46 -19.68
CA HIS A 6 -4.78 8.35 -20.23
C HIS A 6 -3.91 7.71 -19.15
N VAL A 7 -3.92 6.38 -19.10
CA VAL A 7 -3.04 5.61 -18.24
C VAL A 7 -1.63 5.70 -18.81
N VAL A 8 -0.74 6.35 -18.07
CA VAL A 8 0.69 6.31 -18.35
C VAL A 8 1.29 5.28 -17.40
N PRO A 9 1.85 4.15 -17.88
CA PRO A 9 2.40 3.10 -17.01
C PRO A 9 3.41 3.62 -15.99
N ALA A 10 4.18 4.66 -16.33
CA ALA A 10 5.07 5.34 -15.39
C ALA A 10 4.32 5.89 -14.16
N HIS A 11 3.19 6.57 -14.34
CA HIS A 11 2.40 7.09 -13.23
C HIS A 11 1.82 5.98 -12.35
N LEU A 12 1.46 4.82 -12.93
CA LEU A 12 1.02 3.67 -12.15
C LEU A 12 2.15 3.11 -11.28
N ARG A 13 3.37 3.03 -11.83
CA ARG A 13 4.56 2.59 -11.07
C ARG A 13 4.94 3.58 -9.97
N ASP A 14 4.85 4.89 -10.24
CA ASP A 14 5.11 5.93 -9.25
C ASP A 14 4.07 5.87 -8.11
N ALA A 15 2.79 5.72 -8.44
CA ALA A 15 1.75 5.53 -7.43
C ALA A 15 1.96 4.24 -6.63
N ALA A 16 2.36 3.15 -7.29
CA ALA A 16 2.68 1.89 -6.61
C ALA A 16 3.83 2.07 -5.60
N ALA A 17 4.89 2.79 -5.98
CA ALA A 17 6.01 3.09 -5.10
C ALA A 17 5.57 3.89 -3.87
N HIS A 18 4.74 4.93 -4.04
CA HIS A 18 4.20 5.70 -2.91
C HIS A 18 3.33 4.84 -1.97
N HIS A 19 2.50 3.94 -2.53
CA HIS A 19 1.70 3.03 -1.74
C HIS A 19 2.58 2.05 -0.94
N GLN A 20 3.63 1.50 -1.56
CA GLN A 20 4.58 0.63 -0.89
C GLN A 20 5.34 1.36 0.24
N GLU A 21 5.85 2.57 -0.02
CA GLU A 21 6.51 3.40 0.99
C GLU A 21 5.58 3.69 2.18
N THR A 22 4.32 4.01 1.90
CA THR A 22 3.32 4.25 2.94
C THR A 22 3.06 2.98 3.77
N ALA A 23 2.92 1.83 3.13
CA ALA A 23 2.76 0.55 3.83
C ALA A 23 3.95 0.27 4.76
N ASP A 24 5.16 0.49 4.29
CA ASP A 24 6.38 0.25 5.06
C ASP A 24 6.51 1.23 6.22
N TYR A 25 6.18 2.51 6.01
CA TYR A 25 6.11 3.50 7.09
C TYR A 25 5.09 3.10 8.16
N LEU A 26 3.86 2.73 7.77
CA LEU A 26 2.80 2.34 8.71
C LEU A 26 3.21 1.14 9.58
N ARG A 27 3.97 0.19 9.03
CA ARG A 27 4.52 -0.96 9.79
C ARG A 27 5.51 -0.56 10.88
N THR A 28 6.16 0.60 10.76
CA THR A 28 7.10 1.07 11.78
C THR A 28 6.43 1.70 12.99
N ILE A 29 5.22 2.26 12.83
CA ILE A 29 4.56 3.08 13.86
C ILE A 29 4.35 2.30 15.19
N PRO A 30 3.90 1.03 15.18
CA PRO A 30 3.69 0.29 16.42
C PRO A 30 4.94 0.03 17.26
N SER A 31 6.15 0.23 16.72
CA SER A 31 7.41 0.07 17.49
C SER A 31 7.46 0.97 18.73
N SER A 32 6.79 2.13 18.69
CA SER A 32 6.70 3.07 19.80
C SER A 32 5.70 2.66 20.90
N HIS A 33 4.78 1.72 20.63
CA HIS A 33 3.73 1.36 21.57
C HIS A 33 4.26 0.74 22.87
N ALA A 34 5.41 0.04 22.81
CA ALA A 34 6.04 -0.55 24.00
C ALA A 34 6.45 0.51 25.03
N ALA A 35 7.07 1.62 24.59
CA ALA A 35 7.46 2.71 25.47
C ALA A 35 6.24 3.45 26.07
N ILE A 36 5.15 3.56 25.29
CA ILE A 36 3.89 4.11 25.79
C ILE A 36 3.29 3.20 26.86
N GLN A 37 3.28 1.89 26.63
CA GLN A 37 2.80 0.92 27.61
C GLN A 37 3.64 0.92 28.89
N GLU A 38 4.96 1.02 28.79
CA GLU A 38 5.84 1.16 29.95
C GLU A 38 5.53 2.42 30.76
N SER A 39 5.26 3.54 30.08
CA SER A 39 4.84 4.78 30.72
C SER A 39 3.50 4.61 31.46
N LEU A 40 2.53 3.90 30.87
CA LEU A 40 1.26 3.58 31.52
C LEU A 40 1.46 2.62 32.71
N ASP A 41 2.28 1.58 32.55
CA ASP A 41 2.55 0.58 33.58
C ASP A 41 3.26 1.19 34.81
N SER A 42 4.01 2.29 34.61
CA SER A 42 4.62 3.07 35.70
C SER A 42 3.62 3.83 36.58
N LEU A 43 2.37 3.97 36.14
CA LEU A 43 1.33 4.60 36.94
C LEU A 43 0.96 3.74 38.14
N GLY A 44 0.79 4.39 39.29
CA GLY A 44 0.40 3.73 40.54
C GLY A 44 -0.96 3.01 40.43
N PRO A 45 -1.28 2.13 41.39
CA PRO A 45 -2.43 1.21 41.32
C PRO A 45 -3.80 1.89 41.18
N ILE A 46 -3.94 3.16 41.57
CA ILE A 46 -5.17 3.96 41.41
C ILE A 46 -5.55 4.11 39.93
N PHE A 47 -4.59 4.03 39.02
CA PHE A 47 -4.79 4.19 37.57
C PHE A 47 -4.97 2.85 36.84
N GLY A 48 -5.36 1.78 37.54
CA GLY A 48 -5.56 0.45 36.95
C GLY A 48 -6.41 0.45 35.67
N GLU A 49 -7.61 1.04 35.75
CA GLU A 49 -8.54 1.14 34.61
C GLU A 49 -7.94 1.91 33.43
N LEU A 50 -7.16 2.96 33.69
CA LEU A 50 -6.48 3.74 32.64
C LEU A 50 -5.40 2.90 31.94
N ARG A 51 -4.67 2.06 32.67
CA ARG A 51 -3.64 1.18 32.09
C ARG A 51 -4.27 0.13 31.17
N ASP A 52 -5.38 -0.46 31.60
CA ASP A 52 -6.10 -1.47 30.82
C ASP A 52 -6.70 -0.84 29.56
N ALA A 53 -7.38 0.31 29.69
CA ALA A 53 -7.91 1.06 28.55
C ALA A 53 -6.79 1.50 27.58
N GLY A 54 -5.64 1.90 28.10
CA GLY A 54 -4.48 2.25 27.28
C GLY A 54 -3.92 1.05 26.51
N ARG A 55 -3.85 -0.13 27.14
CA ARG A 55 -3.42 -1.37 26.49
C ARG A 55 -4.36 -1.77 25.36
N GLU A 56 -5.66 -1.73 25.61
CA GLU A 56 -6.68 -2.01 24.59
C GLU A 56 -6.60 -1.03 23.42
N LEU A 57 -6.43 0.27 23.69
CA LEU A 57 -6.30 1.29 22.66
C LEU A 57 -5.04 1.11 21.81
N LEU A 58 -3.91 0.78 22.43
CA LEU A 58 -2.65 0.53 21.70
C LEU A 58 -2.75 -0.70 20.80
N GLU A 59 -3.44 -1.75 21.26
CA GLU A 59 -3.67 -2.95 20.46
C GLU A 59 -4.62 -2.67 19.29
N LEU A 60 -5.71 -1.94 19.51
CA LEU A 60 -6.61 -1.50 18.45
C LEU A 60 -5.87 -0.65 17.39
N ARG A 61 -5.03 0.28 17.84
CA ARG A 61 -4.19 1.09 16.93
C ARG A 61 -3.21 0.23 16.15
N ARG A 62 -2.57 -0.75 16.78
CA ARG A 62 -1.64 -1.68 16.12
C ARG A 62 -2.35 -2.42 14.99
N GLN A 63 -3.54 -2.97 15.25
CA GLN A 63 -4.34 -3.68 14.26
C GLN A 63 -4.77 -2.76 13.11
N CYS A 64 -5.17 -1.53 13.42
CA CYS A 64 -5.55 -0.53 12.41
C CYS A 64 -4.38 -0.19 11.48
N TYR A 65 -3.18 0.06 12.02
CA TYR A 65 -2.00 0.32 11.19
C TYR A 65 -1.57 -0.90 10.37
N GLN A 66 -1.69 -2.11 10.93
CA GLN A 66 -1.42 -3.34 10.21
C GLN A 66 -2.34 -3.50 9.00
N GLN A 67 -3.66 -3.32 9.20
CA GLN A 67 -4.64 -3.41 8.12
C GLN A 67 -4.38 -2.36 7.04
N GLN A 68 -4.14 -1.10 7.43
CA GLN A 68 -3.82 -0.05 6.46
C GLN A 68 -2.54 -0.35 5.68
N ALA A 69 -1.50 -0.88 6.34
CA ALA A 69 -0.28 -1.27 5.65
C ALA A 69 -0.52 -2.40 4.63
N GLU A 70 -1.38 -3.36 4.96
CA GLU A 70 -1.79 -4.43 4.03
C GLU A 70 -2.57 -3.88 2.84
N ASP A 71 -3.54 -3.00 3.08
CA ASP A 71 -4.35 -2.36 2.03
C ASP A 71 -3.48 -1.54 1.07
N HIS A 72 -2.51 -0.79 1.61
CA HIS A 72 -1.55 -0.04 0.81
C HIS A 72 -0.63 -0.95 -0.01
N ALA A 73 -0.12 -2.04 0.58
CA ALA A 73 0.71 -3.00 -0.14
C ALA A 73 -0.08 -3.71 -1.25
N GLU A 74 -1.35 -4.05 -1.01
CA GLU A 74 -2.24 -4.63 -2.02
C GLU A 74 -2.48 -3.64 -3.17
N MET A 75 -2.70 -2.36 -2.87
CA MET A 75 -2.85 -1.33 -3.90
C MET A 75 -1.58 -1.18 -4.75
N ALA A 76 -0.40 -1.14 -4.12
CA ALA A 76 0.87 -1.10 -4.84
C ALA A 76 1.01 -2.31 -5.80
N HIS A 77 0.67 -3.50 -5.32
CA HIS A 77 0.70 -4.71 -6.14
C HIS A 77 -0.26 -4.63 -7.35
N LYS A 78 -1.50 -4.20 -7.13
CA LYS A 78 -2.51 -4.03 -8.20
C LYS A 78 -2.05 -3.02 -9.25
N LEU A 79 -1.47 -1.89 -8.83
CA LEU A 79 -0.95 -0.87 -9.73
C LEU A 79 0.22 -1.39 -10.58
N HIS A 80 1.13 -2.18 -10.00
CA HIS A 80 2.19 -2.85 -10.75
C HIS A 80 1.65 -3.84 -11.78
N LEU A 81 0.66 -4.66 -11.40
CA LEU A 81 0.02 -5.58 -12.34
C LEU A 81 -0.66 -4.84 -13.50
N SER A 82 -1.36 -3.74 -13.21
CA SER A 82 -1.98 -2.89 -14.23
C SER A 82 -0.95 -2.29 -15.19
N ALA A 83 0.19 -1.81 -14.67
CA ALA A 83 1.26 -1.26 -15.51
C ALA A 83 1.86 -2.35 -16.43
N ALA A 84 2.14 -3.53 -15.89
CA ALA A 84 2.70 -4.65 -16.66
C ALA A 84 1.72 -5.16 -17.74
N ALA A 85 0.43 -5.22 -17.42
CA ALA A 85 -0.60 -5.60 -18.39
C ALA A 85 -0.68 -4.59 -19.55
N TRP A 86 -0.51 -3.30 -19.26
CA TRP A 86 -0.45 -2.26 -20.30
C TRP A 86 0.76 -2.44 -21.21
N ASP A 87 1.96 -2.64 -20.64
CA ASP A 87 3.18 -2.85 -21.44
C ASP A 87 3.02 -4.05 -22.39
N GLN A 88 2.47 -5.18 -21.88
CA GLN A 88 2.21 -6.37 -22.70
C GLN A 88 1.25 -6.08 -23.86
N HIS A 89 0.16 -5.35 -23.59
CA HIS A 89 -0.81 -4.98 -24.62
C HIS A 89 -0.18 -4.10 -25.71
N GLU A 90 0.69 -3.17 -25.36
CA GLU A 90 1.40 -2.32 -26.33
C GLU A 90 2.42 -3.13 -27.16
N GLU A 91 3.17 -4.04 -26.53
CA GLU A 91 4.09 -4.93 -27.24
C GLU A 91 3.36 -5.86 -28.22
N ASP A 92 2.24 -6.46 -27.80
CA ASP A 92 1.42 -7.34 -28.64
C ASP A 92 0.83 -6.58 -29.84
N ALA A 93 0.35 -5.35 -29.63
CA ALA A 93 -0.21 -4.51 -30.68
C ALA A 93 0.88 -4.07 -31.69
N ALA A 94 2.05 -3.67 -31.20
CA ALA A 94 3.19 -3.31 -32.04
C ALA A 94 3.66 -4.50 -32.90
N GLY A 95 3.71 -5.71 -32.31
CA GLY A 95 4.04 -6.94 -33.03
C GLY A 95 3.04 -7.26 -34.14
N GLN A 96 1.73 -7.14 -33.86
CA GLN A 96 0.68 -7.35 -34.87
C GLN A 96 0.79 -6.34 -36.03
N LEU A 97 1.02 -5.07 -35.73
CA LEU A 97 1.18 -4.03 -36.75
C LEU A 97 2.44 -4.26 -37.61
N GLY A 98 3.57 -4.63 -36.99
CA GLY A 98 4.80 -4.97 -37.72
C GLY A 98 4.59 -6.14 -38.68
N GLY A 99 3.91 -7.20 -38.23
CA GLY A 99 3.59 -8.36 -39.05
C GLY A 99 2.68 -8.06 -40.26
N VAL A 100 1.75 -7.10 -40.12
CA VAL A 100 0.90 -6.66 -41.25
C VAL A 100 1.71 -5.88 -42.31
N VAL A 101 2.69 -5.09 -41.89
CA VAL A 101 3.56 -4.35 -42.82
C VAL A 101 4.50 -5.30 -43.57
N ASP A 102 5.00 -6.34 -42.91
CA ASP A 102 5.92 -7.32 -43.52
C ASP A 102 5.21 -8.35 -44.42
N GLY A 103 3.94 -8.68 -44.15
CA GLY A 103 3.14 -9.62 -44.94
C GLY A 103 2.55 -9.05 -46.26
N GLY A 104 2.82 -7.78 -46.58
CA GLY A 104 2.30 -7.08 -47.75
C GLY A 104 3.19 -7.08 -49.00
N ARG A 105 4.23 -7.93 -49.06
CA ARG A 105 5.14 -8.05 -50.22
C ARG A 105 4.94 -9.34 -51.01
#